data_AF-E1R4S9-F1
#
_entry.id   AF-E1R4S9-F1
#
_cell.length_a   1.000
_cell.length_b   1.000
_cell.length_c   1.000
_cell.angle_alpha   90.00
_cell.angle_beta   90.00
_cell.angle_gamma   90.00
#
_symmetry.space_group_name_H-M   'P 1'
#
loop_
_entity.id
_entity.type
_entity.pdbx_description
1 polymer ?
#
loop_
_entity_poly.entity_id
_entity_poly.type
_entity_poly.pdbx_seq_one_letter_code
_entity_poly.pdbx_strand_id
1 'polypeptide(L)' 'MSVEVVHARCPQNHPCPSVRVCPTGAIRQSGFAAPTIDAERCTNCGRCVGFCPMGAIRRR' A
#
# COMPACT_ATOMS: atom_id res chain seq x y z
N MET A 1 10.93 -4.14 10.30
CA MET A 1 10.50 -4.54 8.95
C MET A 1 9.11 -3.98 8.77
N SER A 2 8.93 -3.06 7.83
CA SER A 2 7.66 -2.36 7.59
C SER A 2 7.49 -2.18 6.10
N VAL A 3 6.25 -2.09 5.64
CA VAL A 3 5.94 -1.82 4.23
C VAL A 3 5.86 -0.32 4.02
N GLU A 4 6.39 0.18 2.91
CA GLU A 4 6.37 1.60 2.54
C GLU A 4 5.80 1.83 1.14
N VAL A 5 5.31 3.05 0.90
CA VAL A 5 4.77 3.48 -0.39
C VAL A 5 5.72 4.48 -1.03
N VAL A 6 6.32 4.07 -2.14
CA VAL A 6 7.20 4.95 -2.92
C VAL A 6 6.37 5.73 -3.91
N HIS A 7 6.18 6.99 -3.56
CA HIS A 7 5.34 7.94 -4.27
C HIS A 7 5.76 8.11 -5.73
N ALA A 8 7.06 8.07 -6.03
CA ALA A 8 7.57 8.15 -7.40
C ALA A 8 7.09 7.01 -8.33
N ARG A 9 6.60 5.90 -7.78
CA ARG A 9 6.03 4.79 -8.56
C ARG A 9 4.50 4.71 -8.44
N CYS A 10 3.87 5.54 -7.61
CA CYS A 10 2.42 5.56 -7.47
C CYS A 10 1.83 6.59 -8.46
N PRO A 11 0.96 6.18 -9.40
CA PRO A 11 0.41 7.10 -10.41
C PRO A 11 -0.70 8.01 -9.86
N GLN A 12 -1.22 7.73 -8.66
CA GLN A 12 -2.21 8.56 -7.96
C GLN A 12 -3.48 8.90 -8.79
N ASN A 13 -3.92 7.98 -9.64
CA ASN A 13 -5.00 8.19 -10.61
C ASN A 13 -6.12 7.14 -10.54
N HIS A 14 -6.12 6.30 -9.51
CA HIS A 14 -7.11 5.23 -9.34
C HIS A 14 -7.30 4.86 -7.86
N PRO A 15 -8.42 4.21 -7.51
CA PRO A 15 -8.57 3.55 -6.21
C PRO A 15 -7.51 2.46 -6.06
N CYS A 16 -6.69 2.56 -5.02
CA CYS A 16 -5.55 1.69 -4.81
C CYS A 16 -6.03 0.23 -4.64
N PRO A 17 -5.65 -0.68 -5.55
CA PRO A 17 -6.10 -2.07 -5.50
C PRO A 17 -5.57 -2.77 -4.24
N SER A 18 -4.44 -2.30 -3.71
CA SER A 18 -3.80 -2.85 -2.51
C SER A 18 -4.55 -2.56 -1.21
N VAL A 19 -5.47 -1.59 -1.18
CA VAL A 19 -6.28 -1.28 0.02
C VAL A 19 -7.16 -2.47 0.38
N ARG A 20 -7.82 -3.09 -0.61
CA ARG A 20 -8.80 -4.18 -0.38
C ARG A 20 -8.17 -5.52 -0.01
N VAL A 21 -6.90 -5.72 -0.32
CA VAL A 21 -6.16 -6.97 -0.02
C VAL A 21 -5.51 -6.96 1.36
N CYS A 22 -5.41 -5.79 2.02
CA CYS A 22 -4.84 -5.69 3.35
C CYS A 22 -5.78 -6.33 4.39
N PRO A 23 -5.40 -7.47 5.03
CA PRO A 23 -6.30 -8.18 5.93
C PRO A 23 -6.51 -7.44 7.27
N THR A 24 -5.57 -6.60 7.67
CA THR A 24 -5.63 -5.86 8.94
C THR A 24 -6.18 -4.45 8.78
N GLY A 25 -6.49 -4.02 7.54
CA GLY A 25 -6.91 -2.64 7.24
C GLY A 25 -5.83 -1.59 7.50
N ALA A 26 -4.55 -1.99 7.51
CA ALA A 26 -3.41 -1.09 7.70
C ALA A 26 -3.20 -0.12 6.53
N ILE A 27 -3.75 -0.40 5.35
CA ILE A 27 -3.60 0.44 4.16
C ILE A 27 -4.87 1.26 3.96
N ARG A 28 -4.74 2.57 3.89
CA ARG A 28 -5.84 3.50 3.62
C ARG A 28 -5.49 4.40 2.44
N GLN A 29 -6.50 4.88 1.74
CA GLN A 29 -6.34 5.85 0.65
C GLN A 29 -7.35 6.98 0.83
N SER A 30 -6.94 8.20 0.51
CA SER A 30 -7.83 9.35 0.39
C SER A 30 -7.95 9.75 -1.08
N GLY A 31 -9.16 9.68 -1.64
CA GLY A 31 -9.39 9.91 -3.06
C GLY A 31 -8.53 9.00 -3.94
N PHE A 32 -7.76 9.59 -4.86
CA PHE A 32 -6.79 8.87 -5.69
C PHE A 32 -5.34 9.08 -5.27
N ALA A 33 -5.07 9.75 -4.16
CA ALA A 33 -3.71 9.97 -3.66
C ALA A 33 -2.99 8.63 -3.37
N ALA A 34 -1.67 8.69 -3.18
CA ALA A 34 -0.92 7.53 -2.74
C ALA A 34 -1.48 6.99 -1.42
N PRO A 35 -1.60 5.65 -1.25
CA PRO A 35 -2.10 5.08 -0.02
C PRO A 35 -1.13 5.34 1.14
N THR A 36 -1.67 5.48 2.35
CA THR A 36 -0.91 5.53 3.60
C THR A 36 -0.92 4.18 4.28
N ILE A 37 0.14 3.87 5.02
CA ILE A 37 0.31 2.61 5.75
C ILE A 37 0.41 2.94 7.24
N ASP A 38 -0.51 2.37 8.00
CA ASP A 38 -0.47 2.33 9.45
C ASP A 38 0.50 1.23 9.89
N ALA A 39 1.65 1.65 10.45
CA ALA A 39 2.70 0.73 10.86
C ALA A 39 2.31 -0.11 12.07
N GLU A 40 1.43 0.38 12.96
CA GLU A 40 1.00 -0.34 14.15
C GLU A 40 0.08 -1.52 13.79
N ARG A 41 -0.73 -1.35 12.74
CA ARG A 41 -1.63 -2.40 12.22
C ARG A 41 -0.97 -3.31 11.19
N CYS A 42 0.23 -2.98 10.70
CA CYS A 42 0.89 -3.71 9.65
C CYS A 42 1.59 -4.97 10.20
N THR A 43 1.12 -6.15 9.79
CA THR A 43 1.70 -7.44 10.19
C THR A 43 2.80 -7.94 9.24
N ASN A 44 3.24 -7.12 8.29
CA ASN A 44 4.25 -7.50 7.29
C ASN A 44 3.91 -8.73 6.44
N CYS A 45 2.62 -9.06 6.28
CA CYS A 45 2.19 -10.19 5.46
C CYS A 45 2.59 -10.09 3.98
N GLY A 46 2.90 -8.88 3.50
CA GLY A 46 3.46 -8.64 2.16
C GLY A 46 2.51 -8.81 0.98
N ARG A 47 1.22 -9.05 1.21
CA ARG A 47 0.22 -9.22 0.14
C ARG A 47 0.10 -7.98 -0.76
N CYS A 48 0.13 -6.79 -0.17
CA CYS A 48 0.07 -5.52 -0.89
C CYS A 48 1.25 -5.30 -1.86
N VAL A 49 2.43 -5.81 -1.51
CA VAL A 49 3.63 -5.69 -2.36
C VAL A 49 3.44 -6.45 -3.66
N GLY A 50 2.91 -7.68 -3.60
CA GLY A 50 2.62 -8.48 -4.80
C GLY A 50 1.42 -7.98 -5.61
N PHE A 51 0.53 -7.20 -5.00
CA PHE A 51 -0.71 -6.75 -5.63
C PHE A 51 -0.56 -5.42 -6.39
N CYS A 52 0.47 -4.63 -6.11
CA CYS A 52 0.70 -3.36 -6.79
C CYS A 52 1.54 -3.58 -8.06
N PRO A 53 0.96 -3.52 -9.27
CA PRO A 53 1.69 -3.79 -10.51
C PRO A 53 2.79 -2.75 -10.79
N MET A 54 2.64 -1.53 -10.26
CA MET A 54 3.62 -0.47 -10.37
C MET A 54 4.85 -0.67 -9.47
N GLY A 55 4.82 -1.66 -8.56
CA GLY A 55 5.86 -1.82 -7.54
C GLY A 55 6.00 -0.58 -6.64
N ALA A 56 4.90 0.15 -6.43
CA ALA A 56 4.86 1.35 -5.60
C ALA A 56 4.89 0.99 -4.11
N ILE A 57 4.35 -0.17 -3.75
CA ILE A 57 4.37 -0.69 -2.38
C ILE A 57 5.50 -1.70 -2.26
N ARG A 58 6.42 -1.49 -1.32
CA ARG A 58 7.63 -2.32 -1.18
C ARG A 58 7.96 -2.60 0.29
N ARG A 59 8.66 -3.70 0.54
CA ARG A 59 9.18 -4.05 1.88
C ARG A 59 10.44 -3.21 2.14
N ARG A 60 10.54 -2.66 3.35
CA ARG A 60 11.73 -1.98 3.87
C ARG A 60 12.54 -2.91 4.76
#